data_AF-A0A957W3K9-F1
#
_entry.id   AF-A0A957W3K9-F1
#
_cell.length_a   1.000
_cell.length_b   1.000
_cell.length_c   1.000
_cell.angle_alpha   90.00
_cell.angle_beta   90.00
_cell.angle_gamma   90.00
#
_symmetry.space_group_name_H-M   'P 1'
#
loop_
_entity.id
_entity.type
_entity.pdbx_description
1 polymer ?
#
loop_
_entity_poly.entity_id
_entity_poly.type
_entity_poly.pdbx_seq_one_letter_code
_entity_poly.pdbx_strand_id
1 'polypeptide(L)'
;MQIAARLQEMGYVGHFDIDTIVDDEGRIFLVEINARRTGGTHVHEFAYHYLGPDYLDKFVLLGNDSIDSGSIIDYNELMHAIGDLLFPMPGQQQGVVITVTSALEAHEFGCIAIAESTEQALALHRTLAERVRNASRRT
;
A
#
# COMPACT_ATOMS: atom_id res chain seq x y z
N MET A 1 18.95 -11.89 13.97
CA MET A 1 17.98 -11.05 14.70
C MET A 1 17.54 -11.78 15.97
N GLN A 2 17.84 -11.26 17.16
CA GLN A 2 17.63 -11.99 18.44
C GLN A 2 16.14 -12.26 18.74
N ILE A 3 15.25 -11.36 18.35
CA ILE A 3 13.80 -11.47 18.61
C ILE A 3 13.18 -12.63 17.82
N ALA A 4 13.44 -12.72 16.50
CA ALA A 4 12.96 -13.84 15.68
C ALA A 4 13.39 -15.19 16.25
N ALA A 5 14.65 -15.31 16.68
CA ALA A 5 15.17 -16.54 17.26
C ALA A 5 14.41 -16.92 18.54
N ARG A 6 14.12 -15.96 19.43
CA ARG A 6 13.32 -16.22 20.64
C ARG A 6 11.89 -16.60 20.33
N LEU A 7 11.24 -15.93 19.38
CA LEU A 7 9.90 -16.30 18.93
C LEU A 7 9.89 -17.73 18.38
N GLN A 8 10.90 -18.10 17.60
CA GLN A 8 11.06 -19.45 17.06
C GLN A 8 11.31 -20.50 18.17
N GLU A 9 12.14 -20.19 19.17
CA GLU A 9 12.36 -21.05 20.35
C GLU A 9 11.05 -21.28 21.13
N MET A 10 10.16 -20.28 21.16
CA MET A 10 8.83 -20.38 21.75
C MET A 10 7.81 -21.13 20.87
N GLY A 11 8.20 -21.55 19.66
CA GLY A 11 7.36 -22.29 18.72
C GLY A 11 6.58 -21.43 17.73
N TYR A 12 6.85 -20.13 17.65
CA TYR A 12 6.20 -19.26 16.66
C TYR A 12 6.71 -19.56 15.24
N VAL A 13 5.78 -19.72 14.30
CA VAL A 13 6.05 -19.91 12.87
C VAL A 13 5.14 -18.98 12.09
N GLY A 14 5.70 -17.95 11.45
CA GLY A 14 4.93 -16.98 10.67
C GLY A 14 5.65 -15.66 10.45
N HIS A 15 4.96 -14.73 9.80
CA HIS A 15 5.39 -13.34 9.66
C HIS A 15 4.96 -12.53 10.86
N PHE A 16 5.85 -11.66 11.31
CA PHE A 16 5.57 -10.69 12.35
C PHE A 16 6.24 -9.37 12.01
N ASP A 17 5.62 -8.29 12.48
CA ASP A 17 6.16 -6.95 12.37
C ASP A 17 6.70 -6.49 13.72
N ILE A 18 7.69 -5.60 13.65
CA ILE A 18 8.28 -4.94 14.82
C ILE A 18 8.07 -3.44 14.64
N ASP A 19 7.32 -2.85 15.57
CA ASP A 19 7.11 -1.41 15.55
C ASP A 19 8.20 -0.74 16.37
N THR A 20 8.77 0.32 15.80
CA THR A 20 9.83 1.11 16.42
C THR A 20 9.52 2.59 16.29
N ILE A 21 10.00 3.37 17.25
CA ILE A 21 10.02 4.83 17.20
C ILE A 21 11.46 5.31 17.27
N VAL A 22 11.72 6.49 16.71
CA VAL A 22 13.03 7.14 16.72
C VAL A 22 12.88 8.45 17.48
N ASP A 23 13.75 8.71 18.45
CA ASP A 23 13.75 10.00 19.17
C ASP A 23 14.57 11.08 18.46
N ASP A 24 14.60 12.28 19.05
CA ASP A 24 15.28 13.45 18.49
C ASP A 24 16.82 13.27 18.39
N GLU A 25 17.39 12.32 19.12
CA GLU A 25 18.80 11.95 19.04
C GLU A 25 19.07 10.77 18.09
N GLY A 26 18.04 10.27 17.39
CA GLY A 26 18.16 9.15 16.46
C GLY A 26 18.20 7.78 17.13
N ARG A 27 17.87 7.67 18.42
CA ARG A 27 17.83 6.39 19.15
C ARG A 27 16.53 5.66 18.80
N ILE A 28 16.66 4.38 18.47
CA ILE A 28 15.54 3.51 18.09
C ILE A 28 15.01 2.79 19.35
N PHE A 29 13.72 2.91 19.60
CA PHE A 29 13.01 2.19 20.66
C PHE A 29 12.01 1.21 20.04
N LEU A 30 12.11 -0.05 20.40
CA LEU A 30 11.12 -1.06 20.07
C LEU A 30 9.92 -0.91 21.01
N VAL A 31 8.72 -0.78 20.44
CA VAL A 31 7.49 -0.52 21.20
C VAL A 31 6.52 -1.70 21.17
N GLU A 32 6.41 -2.41 20.06
CA GLU A 32 5.45 -3.50 19.88
C GLU A 32 5.98 -4.59 18.93
N ILE A 33 5.49 -5.82 19.13
CA ILE A 33 5.61 -6.92 18.17
C ILE A 33 4.21 -7.37 17.77
N ASN A 34 3.95 -7.36 16.47
CA ASN A 34 2.69 -7.80 15.88
C ASN A 34 2.88 -9.18 15.23
N ALA A 35 2.59 -10.25 15.98
CA ALA A 35 2.81 -11.65 15.56
C ALA A 35 1.76 -12.18 14.55
N ARG A 36 1.47 -11.39 13.52
CA ARG A 36 0.49 -11.65 12.45
C ARG A 36 0.93 -10.94 11.18
N ARG A 37 0.28 -11.28 10.05
CA ARG A 37 0.34 -10.46 8.84
C ARG A 37 -0.34 -9.11 9.11
N THR A 38 0.22 -8.04 8.57
CA THR A 38 -0.21 -6.65 8.78
C THR A 38 -0.49 -5.97 7.43
N GLY A 39 -0.89 -4.69 7.48
CA GLY A 39 -1.04 -3.87 6.28
C GLY A 39 0.25 -3.79 5.45
N GLY A 40 1.43 -3.80 6.07
CA GLY A 40 2.70 -3.77 5.35
C GLY A 40 3.04 -5.07 4.61
N THR A 41 2.53 -6.22 5.09
CA THR A 41 2.91 -7.53 4.54
C THR A 41 2.53 -7.69 3.07
N HIS A 42 1.28 -7.35 2.70
CA HIS A 42 0.82 -7.53 1.32
C HIS A 42 1.50 -6.55 0.34
N VAL A 43 1.81 -5.33 0.81
CA VAL A 43 2.56 -4.34 0.02
C VAL A 43 3.97 -4.83 -0.27
N HIS A 44 4.67 -5.33 0.75
CA HIS A 44 6.01 -5.90 0.59
C HIS A 44 6.01 -7.12 -0.32
N GLU A 45 5.10 -8.08 -0.12
CA GLU A 45 5.03 -9.28 -0.94
C GLU A 45 4.70 -8.97 -2.40
N PHE A 46 3.75 -8.08 -2.66
CA PHE A 46 3.47 -7.61 -4.02
C PHE A 46 4.76 -7.05 -4.66
N ALA A 47 5.45 -6.14 -3.97
CA ALA A 47 6.66 -5.51 -4.49
C ALA A 47 7.76 -6.55 -4.75
N TYR A 48 8.01 -7.43 -3.79
CA TYR A 48 9.02 -8.48 -3.92
C TYR A 48 8.76 -9.41 -5.10
N HIS A 49 7.51 -9.80 -5.32
CA HIS A 49 7.15 -10.74 -6.38
C HIS A 49 7.06 -10.09 -7.78
N TYR A 50 6.59 -8.84 -7.87
CA TYR A 50 6.37 -8.17 -9.17
C TYR A 50 7.51 -7.25 -9.59
N LEU A 51 8.18 -6.58 -8.65
CA LEU A 51 9.26 -5.62 -8.89
C LEU A 51 10.65 -6.21 -8.62
N GLY A 52 10.71 -7.35 -7.94
CA GLY A 52 11.93 -8.09 -7.63
C GLY A 52 12.44 -7.86 -6.20
N PRO A 53 13.41 -8.66 -5.73
CA PRO A 53 13.92 -8.60 -4.37
C PRO A 53 14.65 -7.29 -4.03
N ASP A 54 15.14 -6.58 -5.05
CA ASP A 54 15.83 -5.28 -4.98
C ASP A 54 14.89 -4.09 -5.20
N TYR A 55 13.56 -4.28 -5.06
CA TYR A 55 12.59 -3.22 -5.38
C TYR A 55 12.80 -1.94 -4.55
N LEU A 56 13.26 -2.06 -3.30
CA LEU A 56 13.49 -0.91 -2.41
C LEU A 56 14.58 0.04 -2.93
N ASP A 57 15.45 -0.42 -3.83
CA ASP A 57 16.49 0.41 -4.44
C ASP A 57 15.95 1.28 -5.58
N LYS A 58 14.76 0.96 -6.10
CA LYS A 58 14.21 1.53 -7.33
C LYS A 58 12.83 2.16 -7.15
N PHE A 59 12.06 1.68 -6.18
CA PHE A 59 10.66 2.02 -6.04
C PHE A 59 10.28 2.40 -4.61
N VAL A 60 9.35 3.33 -4.51
CA VAL A 60 8.58 3.67 -3.33
C VAL A 60 7.16 3.14 -3.52
N LEU A 61 6.62 2.53 -2.48
CA LEU A 61 5.25 2.05 -2.43
C LEU A 61 4.49 2.78 -1.33
N LEU A 62 3.33 3.31 -1.68
CA LEU A 62 2.42 3.97 -0.75
C LEU A 62 1.12 3.16 -0.70
N GLY A 63 0.98 2.35 0.35
CA GLY A 63 -0.27 1.64 0.65
C GLY A 63 -1.27 2.56 1.36
N ASN A 64 -2.53 2.50 0.94
CA ASN A 64 -3.64 3.12 1.63
C ASN A 64 -4.85 2.20 1.52
N ASP A 65 -5.35 1.72 2.66
CA ASP A 65 -6.43 0.72 2.71
C ASP A 65 -7.84 1.34 2.78
N SER A 66 -7.95 2.67 2.83
CA SER A 66 -9.22 3.41 3.04
C SER A 66 -9.17 4.77 2.32
N ILE A 67 -9.28 4.71 0.99
CA ILE A 67 -9.47 5.87 0.12
C ILE A 67 -10.96 6.08 -0.12
N ASP A 68 -11.44 7.31 0.09
CA ASP A 68 -12.81 7.73 -0.23
C ASP A 68 -13.13 7.51 -1.72
N SER A 69 -14.13 6.66 -1.99
CA SER A 69 -14.61 6.37 -3.35
C SER A 69 -15.68 7.36 -3.84
N GLY A 70 -16.10 8.31 -3.00
CA GLY A 70 -17.25 9.16 -3.27
C GLY A 70 -18.52 8.31 -3.44
N SER A 71 -19.34 8.61 -4.44
CA SER A 71 -20.52 7.81 -4.80
C SER A 71 -20.22 6.50 -5.54
N ILE A 72 -18.97 6.21 -5.90
CA ILE A 72 -18.62 4.99 -6.63
C ILE A 72 -18.70 3.80 -5.67
N ILE A 73 -19.65 2.91 -5.91
CA ILE A 73 -19.84 1.67 -5.14
C ILE A 73 -19.60 0.41 -5.99
N ASP A 74 -19.51 0.56 -7.32
CA ASP A 74 -19.29 -0.54 -8.25
C ASP A 74 -17.82 -0.63 -8.69
N TYR A 75 -17.31 -1.86 -8.77
CA TYR A 75 -15.94 -2.13 -9.19
C TYR A 75 -15.67 -1.66 -10.63
N ASN A 76 -16.58 -1.87 -11.56
CA ASN A 76 -16.36 -1.51 -12.96
C ASN A 76 -16.35 0.02 -13.12
N GLU A 77 -17.18 0.74 -12.37
CA GLU A 77 -17.15 2.21 -12.31
C GLU A 77 -15.79 2.72 -11.79
N LEU A 78 -15.27 2.13 -10.71
CA LEU A 78 -13.95 2.47 -10.19
C LEU A 78 -12.88 2.25 -11.27
N MET A 79 -12.83 1.04 -11.85
CA MET A 79 -11.83 0.68 -12.85
C MET A 79 -11.94 1.55 -14.11
N HIS A 80 -13.14 1.96 -14.50
CA HIS A 80 -13.34 2.90 -15.60
C HIS A 80 -12.78 4.29 -15.28
N ALA A 81 -13.01 4.78 -14.05
CA ALA A 81 -12.56 6.10 -13.63
C ALA A 81 -11.03 6.24 -13.61
N ILE A 82 -10.32 5.17 -13.23
CA ILE A 82 -8.87 5.20 -12.94
C ILE A 82 -8.03 4.37 -13.92
N GLY A 83 -8.61 3.84 -15.00
CA GLY A 83 -7.97 2.85 -15.85
C GLY A 83 -6.60 3.24 -16.41
N ASP A 84 -6.38 4.53 -16.67
CA ASP A 84 -5.10 5.09 -17.13
C ASP A 84 -4.03 5.22 -16.03
N LEU A 85 -4.40 5.05 -14.76
CA LEU A 85 -3.53 5.10 -13.60
C LEU A 85 -3.15 3.70 -13.08
N LEU A 86 -3.78 2.64 -13.58
CA LEU A 86 -3.54 1.27 -13.12
C LEU A 86 -2.09 0.85 -13.41
N PHE A 87 -1.51 0.09 -12.49
CA PHE A 87 -0.17 -0.46 -12.66
C PHE A 87 -0.16 -1.66 -13.62
N PRO A 88 0.81 -1.74 -14.56
CA PRO A 88 1.72 -0.67 -14.96
C PRO A 88 1.01 0.34 -15.87
N MET A 89 1.26 1.62 -15.63
CA MET A 89 0.84 2.69 -16.53
C MET A 89 1.56 2.54 -17.89
N PRO A 90 0.93 2.94 -19.02
CA PRO A 90 1.54 2.79 -20.33
C PRO A 90 2.95 3.41 -20.42
N GLY A 91 3.95 2.57 -20.67
CA GLY A 91 5.35 2.98 -20.83
C GLY A 91 6.10 3.27 -19.53
N GLN A 92 5.51 2.98 -18.36
CA GLN A 92 6.10 3.25 -17.05
C GLN A 92 5.96 2.04 -16.13
N GLN A 93 6.97 1.76 -15.31
CA GLN A 93 6.84 0.83 -14.17
C GLN A 93 6.27 1.55 -12.94
N GLN A 94 5.22 2.32 -13.15
CA GLN A 94 4.54 3.13 -12.14
C GLN A 94 3.04 2.94 -12.28
N GLY A 95 2.28 3.30 -11.25
CA GLY A 95 0.82 3.20 -11.28
C GLY A 95 0.24 2.69 -9.97
N VAL A 96 -1.05 2.41 -10.01
CA VAL A 96 -1.85 2.04 -8.85
C VAL A 96 -2.31 0.59 -8.97
N VAL A 97 -2.13 -0.18 -7.91
CA VAL A 97 -2.73 -1.51 -7.75
C VAL A 97 -3.88 -1.40 -6.78
N ILE A 98 -5.07 -1.88 -7.14
CA ILE A 98 -6.22 -1.92 -6.24
C ILE A 98 -6.13 -3.14 -5.33
N THR A 99 -6.31 -2.95 -4.02
CA THR A 99 -6.11 -3.99 -2.99
C THR A 99 -7.38 -4.35 -2.23
N VAL A 100 -8.26 -3.37 -1.97
CA VAL A 100 -9.50 -3.58 -1.21
C VAL A 100 -10.68 -3.01 -1.98
N THR A 101 -11.57 -3.86 -2.49
CA THR A 101 -12.79 -3.44 -3.20
C THR A 101 -14.07 -3.79 -2.45
N SER A 102 -13.98 -4.67 -1.44
CA SER A 102 -15.13 -5.06 -0.61
C SER A 102 -15.69 -3.92 0.24
N ALA A 103 -14.93 -2.84 0.42
CA ALA A 103 -15.35 -1.65 1.15
C ALA A 103 -16.07 -0.61 0.27
N LEU A 104 -16.24 -0.86 -1.03
CA LEU A 104 -16.84 0.11 -1.95
C LEU A 104 -18.29 0.43 -1.58
N GLU A 105 -19.05 -0.53 -1.07
CA GLU A 105 -20.40 -0.29 -0.54
C GLU A 105 -20.42 0.67 0.67
N ALA A 106 -19.28 0.79 1.36
CA ALA A 106 -19.06 1.74 2.46
C ALA A 106 -18.34 3.01 1.99
N HIS A 107 -18.28 3.26 0.67
CA HIS A 107 -17.62 4.41 0.04
C HIS A 107 -16.11 4.47 0.24
N GLU A 108 -15.45 3.31 0.37
CA GLU A 108 -14.01 3.22 0.55
C GLU A 108 -13.37 2.14 -0.34
N PHE A 109 -12.11 2.31 -0.71
CA PHE A 109 -11.31 1.28 -1.36
C PHE A 109 -9.83 1.38 -0.99
N GLY A 110 -9.09 0.29 -1.17
CA GLY A 110 -7.66 0.22 -0.90
C GLY A 110 -6.83 0.22 -2.18
N CYS A 111 -5.64 0.79 -2.12
CA CYS A 111 -4.67 0.71 -3.21
C CYS A 111 -3.21 0.78 -2.74
N ILE A 112 -2.30 0.42 -3.64
CA ILE A 112 -0.87 0.67 -3.56
C ILE A 112 -0.48 1.57 -4.72
N ALA A 113 0.04 2.77 -4.43
CA ALA A 113 0.68 3.62 -5.44
C ALA A 113 2.17 3.28 -5.52
N ILE A 114 2.67 3.01 -6.73
CA ILE A 114 4.04 2.58 -7.02
C ILE A 114 4.70 3.64 -7.89
N ALA A 115 5.85 4.16 -7.46
CA ALA A 115 6.64 5.12 -8.22
C ALA A 115 8.13 5.04 -7.86
N GLU A 116 8.99 5.79 -8.54
CA GLU A 116 10.45 5.77 -8.29
C GLU A 116 10.89 6.67 -7.12
N SER A 117 9.98 7.50 -6.60
CA SER A 117 10.26 8.40 -5.48
C SER A 117 9.02 8.68 -4.65
N THR A 118 9.23 9.11 -3.41
CA THR A 118 8.15 9.51 -2.50
C THR A 118 7.29 10.64 -3.08
N GLU A 119 7.90 11.60 -3.75
CA GLU A 119 7.18 12.71 -4.39
C GLU A 119 6.23 12.19 -5.49
N GLN A 120 6.72 11.32 -6.37
CA GLN A 120 5.90 10.74 -7.43
C GLN A 120 4.78 9.84 -6.88
N ALA A 121 5.06 9.03 -5.86
CA ALA A 121 4.05 8.18 -5.22
C ALA A 121 2.93 9.02 -4.58
N LEU A 122 3.28 10.12 -3.91
CA LEU A 122 2.32 11.07 -3.35
C LEU A 122 1.53 11.81 -4.44
N ALA A 123 2.17 12.20 -5.54
CA ALA A 123 1.49 12.86 -6.66
C ALA A 123 0.48 11.92 -7.34
N LEU A 124 0.87 10.65 -7.52
CA LEU A 124 0.01 9.61 -8.07
C LEU A 124 -1.21 9.35 -7.16
N HIS A 125 -0.98 9.23 -5.84
CA HIS A 125 -2.05 9.06 -4.85
C HIS A 125 -3.04 10.23 -4.84
N ARG A 126 -2.55 11.47 -4.93
CA ARG A 126 -3.43 12.66 -5.06
C ARG A 126 -4.24 12.64 -6.37
N THR A 127 -3.59 12.32 -7.48
CA THR A 127 -4.22 12.24 -8.80
C THR A 127 -5.34 11.20 -8.80
N LEU A 128 -5.11 10.03 -8.17
CA LEU A 128 -6.11 9.00 -7.96
C LEU A 128 -7.32 9.53 -7.19
N ALA A 129 -7.10 10.14 -6.01
CA ALA A 129 -8.16 10.67 -5.16
C ALA A 129 -8.98 11.77 -5.86
N GLU A 130 -8.32 12.65 -6.62
CA GLU A 130 -9.00 13.69 -7.42
C GLU A 130 -9.83 13.10 -8.56
N ARG A 131 -9.30 12.08 -9.25
CA ARG A 131 -10.00 11.41 -10.35
C ARG A 131 -11.29 10.74 -9.87
N VAL A 132 -11.20 10.00 -8.77
CA VAL A 132 -12.33 9.32 -8.13
C VAL A 132 -13.39 10.34 -7.71
N ARG A 133 -12.99 11.42 -7.02
CA ARG A 133 -13.90 12.51 -6.60
C ARG A 133 -14.60 13.20 -7.78
N ASN A 134 -13.91 13.34 -8.91
CA ASN A 134 -14.49 13.96 -10.11
C ASN A 134 -15.44 13.01 -10.84
N ALA A 135 -15.13 11.72 -10.89
CA ALA A 135 -16.01 10.71 -11.45
C ALA A 135 -17.29 10.56 -10.62
N SER A 136 -17.17 10.59 -9.29
CA SER A 136 -18.29 10.46 -8.36
C SER A 136 -19.28 11.65 -8.38
N ARG A 137 -18.91 12.78 -8.98
CA ARG A 137 -19.79 13.95 -9.16
C ARG A 137 -20.62 13.89 -10.45
N ARG A 138 -20.31 12.94 -11.34
CA ARG A 138 -20.93 12.81 -12.66
C ARG A 138 -22.03 11.74 -12.70
N THR A 139 -22.06 10.86 -11.70
CA THR A 139 -23.12 9.90 -11.41
C THR A 139 -24.27 10.57 -10.66
#